data_AF-A0A1Q3BAN6-F1
#
_entry.id   AF-A0A1Q3BAN6-F1
#
_cell.length_a   1.000
_cell.length_b   1.000
_cell.length_c   1.000
_cell.angle_alpha   90.00
_cell.angle_beta   90.00
_cell.angle_gamma   90.00
#
_symmetry.space_group_name_H-M   'P 1'
#
loop_
_entity.id
_entity.type
_entity.pdbx_description
1 polymer ?
#
loop_
_entity_poly.entity_id
_entity_poly.type
_entity_poly.pdbx_seq_one_letter_code
_entity_poly.pdbx_strand_id
1 'polypeptide(L)'
;MEENEKLKIEIDALKKSFSTFSNSSARLDNLLGLQRCVFDKVGLGFEEMKNIKHFKNFFVKKNEPKIVCNYCGRIGHISTSCIYRNNFCYGKTREIWVPKGTLVTNLKGPKLKWVPKA
;
A
#
# COMPACT_ATOMS: atom_id res chain seq x y z
N MET A 1 -22.89 -38.92 47.66
CA MET A 1 -21.95 -39.49 46.65
C MET A 1 -22.17 -38.85 45.29
N GLU A 2 -23.44 -38.67 44.89
CA GLU A 2 -23.88 -38.02 43.65
C GLU A 2 -23.33 -36.59 43.43
N GLU A 3 -23.28 -35.78 44.49
CA GLU A 3 -22.71 -34.41 44.43
C GLU A 3 -21.20 -34.40 44.11
N ASN A 4 -20.44 -35.38 44.63
CA ASN A 4 -19.01 -35.51 44.32
C ASN A 4 -18.75 -35.91 42.87
N GLU A 5 -19.65 -36.71 42.27
CA GLU A 5 -19.55 -37.05 40.84
C GLU A 5 -19.85 -35.84 39.96
N LYS A 6 -20.89 -35.07 40.32
CA LYS A 6 -21.23 -33.83 39.62
C LYS A 6 -20.09 -32.80 39.69
N LEU A 7 -19.49 -32.62 40.86
CA LEU A 7 -18.34 -31.72 41.05
C LEU A 7 -17.12 -32.16 40.23
N LYS A 8 -16.87 -33.48 40.09
CA LYS A 8 -15.79 -33.98 39.22
C LYS A 8 -16.01 -33.63 37.75
N ILE A 9 -17.26 -33.73 37.27
CA ILE A 9 -17.62 -33.39 35.90
C ILE A 9 -17.43 -31.88 35.65
N GLU A 10 -17.85 -31.04 36.59
CA GLU A 10 -17.66 -29.58 36.49
C GLU A 10 -16.18 -29.20 36.50
N ILE A 11 -15.35 -29.84 37.34
CA ILE A 11 -13.90 -29.60 37.38
C ILE A 11 -13.23 -29.99 36.05
N ASP A 12 -13.64 -31.11 35.44
CA ASP A 12 -13.09 -31.54 34.15
C ASP A 12 -13.46 -30.57 33.02
N ALA A 13 -14.73 -30.15 32.98
CA ALA A 13 -15.21 -29.14 32.04
C ALA A 13 -14.45 -27.79 32.20
N LEU A 14 -14.21 -27.37 33.45
CA LEU A 14 -13.47 -26.15 33.76
C LEU A 14 -11.99 -26.25 33.36
N LYS A 15 -11.35 -27.39 33.58
CA LYS A 15 -9.97 -27.62 33.13
C LYS A 15 -9.85 -27.56 31.61
N LYS A 16 -10.83 -28.11 30.89
CA LYS A 16 -10.86 -28.07 29.41
C LYS A 16 -11.06 -26.65 28.87
N SER A 17 -11.91 -25.85 29.50
CA SER A 17 -12.10 -24.45 29.10
C SER A 17 -10.84 -23.63 29.39
N PHE A 18 -10.21 -23.84 30.55
CA PHE A 18 -8.99 -23.15 30.94
C PHE A 18 -7.79 -23.49 30.03
N SER A 19 -7.62 -24.76 29.66
CA SER A 19 -6.55 -25.17 28.73
C SER A 19 -6.74 -24.56 27.34
N THR A 20 -7.98 -24.50 26.85
CA THR A 20 -8.30 -23.84 25.56
C THR A 20 -8.02 -22.34 25.63
N PHE A 21 -8.43 -21.69 26.72
CA PHE A 21 -8.17 -20.27 26.95
C PHE A 21 -6.67 -19.98 27.00
N SER A 22 -5.90 -20.72 27.79
CA SER A 22 -4.45 -20.55 27.91
C SER A 22 -3.72 -20.78 26.58
N ASN A 23 -4.15 -21.75 25.77
CA ASN A 23 -3.59 -21.95 24.43
C ASN A 23 -3.91 -20.78 23.49
N SER A 24 -5.11 -20.19 23.61
CA SER A 24 -5.49 -19.02 22.82
C SER A 24 -4.73 -17.76 23.21
N SER A 25 -4.44 -17.57 24.52
CA SER A 25 -3.67 -16.42 25.01
C SER A 25 -2.22 -16.49 24.52
N ALA A 26 -1.58 -17.66 24.60
CA ALA A 26 -0.23 -17.85 24.07
C ALA A 26 -0.15 -17.54 22.56
N ARG A 27 -1.19 -17.90 21.78
CA ARG A 27 -1.27 -17.54 20.35
C ARG A 27 -1.43 -16.03 20.13
N LEU A 28 -2.25 -15.37 20.94
CA LEU A 28 -2.43 -13.93 20.91
C LEU A 28 -1.13 -13.21 21.26
N ASP A 29 -0.44 -13.62 22.32
CA ASP A 29 0.84 -13.05 22.75
C ASP A 29 1.92 -13.21 21.69
N ASN A 30 1.97 -14.37 21.02
CA ASN A 30 2.88 -14.58 19.88
C ASN A 30 2.52 -13.68 18.69
N LEU A 31 1.24 -13.50 18.36
CA LEU A 31 0.81 -12.58 17.29
C LEU A 31 1.20 -11.13 17.60
N LEU A 32 0.98 -10.70 18.84
CA LEU A 32 1.33 -9.36 19.31
C LEU A 32 2.85 -9.16 19.37
N GLY A 33 3.62 -10.19 19.76
CA GLY A 33 5.09 -10.16 19.77
C GLY A 33 5.71 -10.17 18.36
N LEU A 34 5.10 -10.88 17.40
CA LEU A 34 5.53 -10.90 16.00
C LEU A 34 5.21 -9.60 15.27
N GLN A 35 4.20 -8.85 15.72
CA GLN A 35 3.94 -7.51 15.23
C GLN A 35 5.01 -6.57 15.80
N ARG A 36 6.17 -6.54 15.11
CA ARG A 36 7.31 -5.66 15.42
C ARG A 36 6.80 -4.32 15.92
N CYS A 37 7.06 -4.05 17.19
CA CYS A 37 6.82 -2.74 17.76
C CYS A 37 7.48 -1.72 16.81
N VAL A 38 6.79 -0.63 16.45
CA VAL A 38 7.34 0.39 15.52
C VAL A 38 8.69 0.95 16.01
N PHE A 39 9.01 0.70 17.28
CA PHE A 39 10.25 1.07 17.96
C PHE A 39 11.34 -0.01 17.93
N ASP A 40 11.04 -1.27 17.59
CA ASP A 40 12.03 -2.34 17.46
C ASP A 40 12.78 -2.19 16.13
N LYS A 41 13.80 -1.32 16.17
CA LYS A 41 14.69 -0.95 15.05
C LYS A 41 16.07 -1.56 15.24
N VAL A 42 16.15 -2.78 15.77
CA VAL A 42 17.41 -3.51 15.91
C VAL A 42 18.11 -3.58 14.54
N GLY A 43 19.38 -3.13 14.50
CA GLY A 43 20.19 -3.06 13.28
C GLY A 43 20.25 -1.69 12.59
N LEU A 44 19.47 -0.70 13.01
CA LEU A 44 19.52 0.68 12.49
C LEU A 44 20.29 1.66 13.41
N GLY A 45 21.00 1.14 14.42
CA GLY A 45 21.75 1.97 15.37
C GLY A 45 20.89 2.79 16.32
N PHE A 46 19.63 2.41 16.54
CA PHE A 46 18.71 3.10 17.45
C PHE A 46 18.98 2.66 18.89
N GLU A 47 19.46 3.55 19.74
CA GLU A 47 19.61 3.29 21.18
C GLU A 47 18.25 3.46 21.87
N GLU A 48 17.76 2.38 22.50
CA GLU A 48 16.53 2.38 23.30
C GLU A 48 16.73 3.18 24.59
N MET A 49 16.80 4.51 24.47
CA MET A 49 17.11 5.38 25.60
C MET A 49 15.84 5.85 26.31
N LYS A 50 15.59 5.24 27.48
CA LYS A 50 15.09 5.78 28.76
C LYS A 50 13.79 6.62 28.83
N ASN A 51 13.17 7.05 27.74
CA ASN A 51 11.96 7.89 27.75
C ASN A 51 10.86 7.39 26.79
N ILE A 52 10.78 6.09 26.57
CA ILE A 52 9.74 5.51 25.71
C ILE A 52 8.42 5.51 26.48
N LYS A 53 7.63 6.57 26.28
CA LYS A 53 6.19 6.55 26.59
C LYS A 53 5.62 5.31 25.91
N HIS A 54 5.19 4.33 26.69
CA HIS A 54 4.49 3.17 26.17
C HIS A 54 3.16 3.66 25.60
N PHE A 55 3.14 3.96 24.30
CA PHE A 55 1.91 4.25 23.60
C PHE A 55 1.15 2.92 23.50
N LYS A 56 -0.10 2.89 23.98
CA LYS A 56 -1.00 1.75 23.73
C LYS A 56 -1.04 1.51 22.23
N ASN A 57 -0.63 0.30 21.82
CA ASN A 57 -0.60 -0.23 20.46
C ASN A 57 -1.56 0.49 19.51
N PHE A 58 -1.06 1.52 18.82
CA PHE A 58 -1.75 2.01 17.65
C PHE A 58 -1.58 0.92 16.61
N PHE A 59 -2.64 0.17 16.34
CA PHE A 59 -2.79 -0.50 15.06
C PHE A 59 -2.58 0.58 14.00
N VAL A 60 -1.34 0.72 13.51
CA VAL A 60 -1.02 1.68 12.48
C VAL A 60 -1.92 1.30 11.32
N LYS A 61 -2.95 2.11 11.06
CA LYS A 61 -3.78 1.96 9.86
C LYS A 61 -2.78 1.91 8.72
N LYS A 62 -2.72 0.78 8.01
CA LYS A 62 -1.86 0.65 6.84
C LYS A 62 -2.20 1.82 5.94
N ASN A 63 -1.28 2.77 5.79
CA ASN A 63 -1.37 3.74 4.71
C ASN A 63 -1.23 2.93 3.44
N GLU A 64 -2.36 2.64 2.79
CA GLU A 64 -2.33 1.95 1.50
C GLU A 64 -1.44 2.77 0.57
N PRO A 65 -0.41 2.16 -0.05
CA PRO A 65 0.43 2.87 -0.98
C PRO A 65 -0.46 3.34 -2.12
N LYS A 66 -0.69 4.65 -2.19
CA LYS A 66 -1.36 5.28 -3.33
C LYS A 66 -0.43 5.12 -4.51
N ILE A 67 -0.68 4.11 -5.34
CA ILE A 67 0.07 3.90 -6.58
C ILE A 67 -0.32 5.05 -7.52
N VAL A 68 0.55 6.05 -7.62
CA VAL A 68 0.40 7.19 -8.53
C VAL A 68 1.26 6.96 -9.77
N CYS A 69 0.70 7.16 -10.94
CA CYS A 69 1.42 7.05 -12.20
C CYS A 69 2.32 8.27 -12.42
N ASN A 70 3.64 8.07 -12.56
CA ASN A 70 4.58 9.17 -12.78
C ASN A 70 4.41 9.87 -14.15
N TYR A 71 3.73 9.24 -15.11
CA TYR A 71 3.50 9.82 -16.44
C TYR A 71 2.27 10.74 -16.49
N CYS A 72 1.13 10.29 -15.96
CA CYS A 72 -0.14 11.03 -16.06
C CYS A 72 -0.64 11.60 -14.71
N GLY A 73 0.05 11.32 -13.61
CA GLY A 73 -0.31 11.78 -12.26
C GLY A 73 -1.59 11.14 -11.68
N ARG A 74 -2.22 10.20 -12.38
CA ARG A 74 -3.44 9.52 -11.92
C ARG A 74 -3.11 8.33 -11.01
N ILE A 75 -3.98 8.10 -10.03
CA ILE A 75 -3.87 6.98 -9.08
C ILE A 75 -4.37 5.67 -9.75
N GLY A 76 -3.85 4.54 -9.31
CA GLY A 76 -4.36 3.19 -9.62
C GLY A 76 -3.54 2.40 -10.64
N HIS A 77 -2.45 2.97 -11.17
CA HIS A 77 -1.58 2.27 -12.12
C HIS A 77 -0.15 2.83 -12.13
N ILE A 78 0.79 2.04 -12.67
CA ILE A 78 2.19 2.42 -12.85
C ILE A 78 2.43 2.97 -14.27
N SER A 79 3.54 3.68 -14.49
CA SER A 79 3.82 4.31 -15.79
C SER A 79 3.85 3.35 -16.97
N THR A 80 4.23 2.08 -16.77
CA THR A 80 4.28 1.06 -17.83
C THR A 80 2.90 0.63 -18.32
N SER A 81 1.89 0.65 -17.45
CA SER A 81 0.50 0.36 -17.78
C SER A 81 -0.33 1.61 -18.10
N CYS A 82 0.32 2.78 -18.21
CA CYS A 82 -0.38 4.03 -18.48
C CYS A 82 -0.94 4.08 -19.91
N ILE A 83 -2.27 4.25 -20.00
CA ILE A 83 -3.00 4.37 -21.27
C ILE A 83 -2.43 5.51 -22.12
N TYR A 84 -2.12 6.65 -21.50
CA TYR A 84 -1.55 7.82 -22.19
C TYR A 84 -0.13 7.59 -22.72
N ARG A 85 0.63 6.68 -22.10
CA ARG A 85 1.97 6.30 -22.57
C ARG A 85 1.91 5.28 -23.71
N ASN A 86 1.02 4.29 -23.60
CA ASN A 86 0.96 3.18 -24.54
C ASN A 86 0.09 3.46 -25.78
N ASN A 87 -0.83 4.42 -25.72
CA ASN A 87 -1.70 4.76 -26.84
C ASN A 87 -1.33 6.13 -27.42
N PHE A 88 -0.81 6.11 -28.65
CA PHE A 88 -0.45 7.32 -29.40
C PHE A 88 -1.63 8.31 -29.55
N CYS A 89 -2.86 7.79 -29.59
CA CYS A 89 -4.09 8.55 -29.78
C CYS A 89 -4.42 9.53 -28.65
N TYR A 90 -3.90 9.32 -27.44
CA TYR A 90 -4.24 10.14 -26.26
C TYR A 90 -3.13 11.07 -25.81
N GLY A 91 -1.90 10.89 -26.32
CA GLY A 91 -0.71 11.63 -25.85
C GLY A 91 -0.10 12.60 -26.86
N LYS A 92 -0.43 12.48 -28.16
CA LYS A 92 0.07 13.39 -29.19
C LYS A 92 -1.07 13.77 -30.12
N THR A 93 -1.32 15.07 -30.25
CA THR A 93 -2.13 15.62 -31.34
C THR A 93 -1.62 15.00 -32.64
N ARG A 94 -2.50 14.41 -33.46
CA ARG A 94 -2.09 13.86 -34.76
C ARG A 94 -1.61 15.03 -35.60
N GLU A 95 -0.32 15.15 -35.80
CA GLU A 95 0.26 16.15 -36.69
C GLU A 95 0.21 15.58 -38.12
N ILE A 96 -0.22 16.40 -39.08
CA ILE A 96 -0.26 16.04 -40.50
C ILE A 96 0.73 16.95 -41.25
N TRP A 97 1.37 16.41 -42.28
CA TRP A 97 2.15 17.22 -43.21
C TRP A 97 1.23 18.13 -44.02
N VAL A 98 1.38 19.45 -43.85
CA VAL A 98 0.66 20.44 -44.66
C VAL A 98 1.67 21.20 -45.54
N PRO A 99 1.38 21.41 -46.83
CA PRO A 99 2.19 22.27 -47.70
C PRO A 99 2.28 23.70 -47.14
N LYS A 100 3.47 24.31 -47.15
CA LYS A 100 3.66 25.70 -46.73
C LYS A 100 2.89 26.65 -47.68
N GLY A 101 1.97 27.46 -47.15
CA GLY A 101 1.26 28.48 -47.94
C GLY A 101 0.00 29.09 -47.30
N THR A 102 -0.60 28.45 -46.29
CA THR A 102 -1.88 28.92 -45.72
C THR A 102 -1.75 30.10 -44.74
N LEU A 103 -0.55 30.34 -44.19
CA LEU A 103 -0.28 31.46 -43.27
C LEU A 103 1.06 32.11 -43.64
N VAL A 104 0.99 33.39 -43.97
CA VAL A 104 2.11 34.22 -44.43
C VAL A 104 3.11 34.40 -43.30
N THR A 105 4.27 33.74 -43.37
CA THR A 105 5.55 34.28 -42.86
C THR A 105 6.71 33.48 -43.48
N ASN A 106 7.64 34.22 -44.07
CA ASN A 106 8.73 33.74 -44.93
C ASN A 106 9.85 33.09 -44.08
N LEU A 107 9.78 31.78 -43.87
CA LEU A 107 10.80 31.02 -43.13
C LEU A 107 11.68 30.24 -44.12
N LYS A 108 12.94 30.67 -44.30
CA LYS A 108 13.98 29.95 -45.06
C LYS A 108 14.26 28.60 -44.38
N GLY A 109 13.91 27.50 -45.06
CA GLY A 109 14.12 26.13 -44.58
C GLY A 109 13.25 25.10 -45.34
N PRO A 110 13.40 23.79 -45.06
CA PRO A 110 12.74 22.69 -45.78
C PRO A 110 11.23 22.92 -45.98
N LYS A 111 10.68 22.50 -47.14
CA LYS A 111 9.36 22.92 -47.67
C LYS A 111 8.12 22.51 -46.86
N LEU A 112 8.27 21.87 -45.70
CA LEU A 112 7.16 21.31 -44.94
C LEU A 112 7.26 21.69 -43.44
N LYS A 113 6.13 21.84 -42.75
CA LYS A 113 6.05 22.15 -41.30
C LYS A 113 4.95 21.29 -40.65
N TRP A 114 5.17 20.84 -39.42
CA TRP A 114 4.18 20.16 -38.60
C TRP A 114 3.09 21.15 -38.14
N VAL A 115 1.82 20.78 -38.31
CA VAL A 115 0.67 21.56 -37.82
C VAL A 115 -0.29 20.61 -37.10
N PRO A 116 -0.83 20.99 -35.92
CA PRO A 116 -1.85 20.20 -35.23
C PRO A 116 -3.12 20.08 -36.08
N LYS A 117 -3.69 18.87 -36.16
CA LYS A 117 -5.01 18.68 -36.77
C LYS A 117 -6.10 19.11 -35.78
N ALA A 118 -6.99 20.00 -36.23
CA ALA A 118 -8.23 20.35 -35.52
C ALA A 118 -9.23 19.19 -35.51
#